data_AF-X1ME66-F1
#
_entry.id   AF-X1ME66-F1
#
_cell.length_a   1.000
_cell.length_b   1.000
_cell.length_c   1.000
_cell.angle_alpha   90.00
_cell.angle_beta   90.00
_cell.angle_gamma   90.00
#
_symmetry.space_group_name_H-M   'P 1'
#
loop_
_entity.id
_entity.type
_entity.pdbx_description
1 polymer ?
#
loop_
_entity_poly.entity_id
_entity_poly.type
_entity_poly.pdbx_seq_one_letter_code
_entity_poly.pdbx_strand_id
1 'polypeptide(L)'
;MKHSFLDQYSDRDSIIHRLDPRTKLITTLFFVLAVVLTPPNRWQAFALYFILVATLILLSRVPVLYVLKRSLVIMPFVVLIAIFIPFFKEGEVAGSYNIWLWQVTVTYSGLQVFWNILAKA
;
A
#
# COMPACT_ATOMS: atom_id res chain seq x y z
N MET A 1 26.17 20.63 0.64
CA MET A 1 25.23 21.21 -0.34
C MET A 1 23.82 21.00 0.21
N LYS A 2 23.01 22.05 0.37
CA LYS A 2 21.63 21.91 0.87
C LYS A 2 20.74 21.39 -0.28
N HIS A 3 20.30 20.14 -0.19
CA HIS A 3 19.46 19.48 -1.20
C HIS A 3 17.95 19.71 -0.96
N SER A 4 17.57 20.68 -0.11
CA SER A 4 16.17 20.90 0.27
C SER A 4 15.24 21.24 -0.90
N PHE A 5 15.78 21.68 -2.04
CA PHE A 5 15.03 21.89 -3.28
C PHE A 5 14.51 20.59 -3.90
N LEU A 6 15.20 19.47 -3.70
CA LEU A 6 14.81 18.15 -4.23
C LEU A 6 13.95 17.38 -3.23
N ASP A 7 14.24 17.52 -1.94
CA ASP A 7 13.48 16.88 -0.86
C ASP A 7 13.39 17.81 0.36
N GLN A 8 12.17 18.35 0.57
CA GLN A 8 11.86 19.31 1.61
C GLN A 8 12.09 18.79 3.04
N TYR A 9 12.10 17.47 3.25
CA TYR A 9 12.28 16.85 4.56
C TYR A 9 13.65 16.21 4.76
N SER A 10 14.55 16.26 3.77
CA SER A 10 15.88 15.65 3.83
C SER A 10 16.79 16.24 4.90
N ASP A 11 16.59 17.50 5.29
CA ASP A 11 17.44 18.19 6.28
C ASP A 11 16.98 17.97 7.74
N ARG A 12 15.97 17.12 7.99
CA ARG A 12 15.49 16.86 9.35
C ARG A 12 16.46 15.98 10.13
N ASP A 13 16.60 16.30 11.42
CA ASP A 13 17.40 15.50 12.35
C ASP A 13 16.50 14.52 13.12
N SER A 14 16.64 13.23 12.79
CA SER A 14 16.03 12.13 13.53
C SER A 14 16.88 10.86 13.44
N ILE A 15 16.60 9.88 14.30
CA ILE A 15 17.34 8.61 14.33
C ILE A 15 17.34 7.95 12.95
N ILE A 16 16.20 8.01 12.25
CA ILE A 16 16.05 7.47 10.89
C ILE A 16 16.90 8.27 9.90
N HIS A 17 16.97 9.59 10.00
CA HIS A 17 17.79 10.39 9.08
C HIS A 17 19.29 10.11 9.25
N ARG A 18 19.75 9.85 10.48
CA ARG A 18 21.15 9.56 10.82
C ARG A 18 21.67 8.19 10.37
N LEU A 19 20.78 7.24 10.05
CA LEU A 19 21.18 5.92 9.56
C LEU A 19 21.89 6.01 8.21
N ASP A 20 22.81 5.07 7.98
CA ASP A 20 23.49 4.93 6.69
C ASP A 20 22.49 4.75 5.54
N PRO A 21 22.64 5.49 4.42
CA PRO A 21 21.73 5.40 3.28
C PRO A 21 21.60 3.97 2.70
N ARG A 22 22.69 3.19 2.73
CA ARG A 22 22.72 1.80 2.26
C ARG A 22 21.79 0.91 3.08
N THR A 23 21.79 1.08 4.41
CA THR A 23 20.93 0.33 5.31
C THR A 23 19.47 0.62 5.02
N LYS A 24 19.10 1.89 4.80
CA LYS A 24 17.73 2.28 4.44
C LYS A 24 17.28 1.64 3.13
N LEU A 25 18.13 1.65 2.11
CA LEU A 25 17.81 1.06 0.81
C LEU A 25 17.58 -0.45 0.95
N ILE A 26 18.51 -1.15 1.60
CA ILE A 26 18.44 -2.60 1.80
C ILE A 26 17.20 -2.97 2.61
N THR A 27 16.93 -2.29 3.74
CA THR A 27 15.73 -2.56 4.55
C THR A 27 14.45 -2.25 3.80
N THR A 28 14.40 -1.17 3.03
CA THR A 28 13.23 -0.84 2.19
C THR A 28 12.99 -1.93 1.14
N LEU A 29 14.05 -2.41 0.47
CA LEU A 29 13.93 -3.49 -0.51
C LEU A 29 13.41 -4.78 0.13
N PHE A 30 13.97 -5.20 1.26
CA PHE A 30 13.49 -6.37 1.99
C PHE A 30 12.05 -6.21 2.47
N PHE A 31 11.68 -5.01 2.93
CA PHE A 31 10.31 -4.71 3.33
C PHE A 31 9.33 -4.84 2.15
N VAL A 32 9.67 -4.28 1.00
CA VAL A 32 8.87 -4.41 -0.23
C VAL A 32 8.71 -5.87 -0.62
N LEU A 33 9.79 -6.66 -0.61
CA LEU A 33 9.73 -8.10 -0.90
C LEU A 33 8.82 -8.84 0.09
N ALA A 34 8.94 -8.55 1.39
CA ALA A 34 8.10 -9.16 2.42
C ALA A 34 6.61 -8.85 2.20
N VAL A 35 6.26 -7.60 1.92
CA VAL A 35 4.88 -7.18 1.64
C VAL A 35 4.35 -7.85 0.37
N VAL A 36 5.13 -7.87 -0.72
CA VAL A 36 4.72 -8.47 -1.99
C VAL A 36 4.47 -9.97 -1.84
N LEU A 37 5.38 -10.69 -1.19
CA LEU A 37 5.29 -12.14 -0.97
C LEU A 37 4.21 -12.54 0.05
N THR A 38 3.68 -11.60 0.84
CA THR A 38 2.66 -11.91 1.84
C THR A 38 1.34 -12.27 1.19
N PRO A 39 0.77 -13.46 1.51
CA PRO A 39 -0.52 -13.87 0.98
C PRO A 39 -1.67 -13.03 1.56
N PRO A 40 -2.74 -12.80 0.79
CA PRO A 40 -3.84 -11.90 1.15
C PRO A 40 -4.60 -12.36 2.42
N ASN A 41 -4.61 -13.65 2.72
CA ASN A 41 -5.31 -14.21 3.88
C ASN A 41 -4.65 -13.87 5.23
N ARG A 42 -3.40 -13.37 5.24
CA ARG A 42 -2.68 -13.03 6.47
C ARG A 42 -2.88 -11.57 6.88
N TRP A 43 -4.11 -11.21 7.22
CA TRP A 43 -4.49 -9.87 7.70
C TRP A 43 -3.62 -9.39 8.89
N GLN A 44 -3.22 -10.30 9.78
CA GLN A 44 -2.31 -10.00 10.90
C GLN A 44 -0.93 -9.49 10.45
N ALA A 45 -0.41 -9.99 9.33
CA ALA A 45 0.87 -9.52 8.78
C ALA A 45 0.75 -8.09 8.27
N PHE A 46 -0.35 -7.74 7.60
CA PHE A 46 -0.61 -6.36 7.17
C PHE A 46 -0.77 -5.41 8.36
N ALA A 47 -1.42 -5.83 9.45
CA ALA A 47 -1.49 -5.03 10.67
C ALA A 47 -0.10 -4.76 11.27
N LEU A 48 0.78 -5.78 11.29
CA LEU A 48 2.17 -5.62 11.72
C LEU A 48 2.94 -4.64 10.83
N TYR A 49 2.80 -4.74 9.50
CA TYR A 49 3.43 -3.83 8.55
C TYR A 49 2.95 -2.39 8.72
N PHE A 50 1.65 -2.20 8.94
CA PHE A 50 1.08 -0.88 9.22
C PHE A 50 1.67 -0.26 10.49
N ILE A 51 1.75 -1.03 11.59
CA ILE A 51 2.36 -0.56 12.84
C ILE A 51 3.83 -0.20 12.61
N LEU A 52 4.59 -1.05 11.93
CA LEU A 52 6.00 -0.81 11.63
C LEU A 52 6.19 0.50 10.85
N VAL A 53 5.43 0.70 9.77
CA VAL A 53 5.48 1.92 8.95
C VAL A 53 5.06 3.14 9.76
N ALA A 54 3.98 3.05 10.54
CA ALA A 54 3.52 4.14 11.40
C ALA A 54 4.59 4.54 12.42
N THR A 55 5.23 3.56 13.06
CA THR A 55 6.35 3.79 13.98
C THR A 55 7.52 4.48 13.27
N LEU A 56 7.91 4.04 12.07
CA LEU A 56 8.98 4.69 11.28
C LEU A 56 8.63 6.13 10.89
N ILE A 57 7.38 6.42 10.53
CA ILE A 57 6.94 7.78 10.23
C ILE A 57 7.06 8.67 11.46
N LEU A 58 6.63 8.19 12.63
CA LEU A 58 6.75 8.93 13.89
C LEU A 58 8.22 9.16 14.28
N LEU A 59 9.06 8.12 14.20
CA LEU A 59 10.49 8.21 14.51
C LEU A 59 11.25 9.10 13.51
N SER A 60 10.82 9.12 12.25
CA SER A 60 11.43 9.99 11.24
C SER A 60 11.13 11.47 11.48
N ARG A 61 10.13 11.79 12.33
CA ARG A 61 9.63 13.15 12.55
C ARG A 61 9.12 13.81 11.27
N VAL A 62 8.63 13.04 10.30
CA VAL A 62 8.00 13.56 9.08
C VAL A 62 6.51 13.82 9.37
N PRO A 63 5.89 14.90 8.86
CA PRO A 63 4.48 15.17 9.11
C PRO A 63 3.62 14.06 8.49
N VAL A 64 2.75 13.44 9.30
CA VAL A 64 1.87 12.35 8.83
C VAL A 64 1.01 12.79 7.65
N LEU A 65 0.53 14.03 7.67
CA LEU A 65 -0.27 14.59 6.58
C LEU A 65 0.51 14.69 5.25
N TYR A 66 1.82 14.90 5.30
CA TYR A 66 2.65 14.91 4.09
C TYR A 66 2.69 13.53 3.44
N VAL A 67 2.90 12.48 4.25
CA VAL A 67 2.90 11.08 3.77
C VAL A 67 1.54 10.72 3.21
N LEU A 68 0.46 10.99 3.94
CA LEU A 68 -0.91 10.67 3.50
C LEU A 68 -1.28 11.38 2.20
N LYS A 69 -0.97 12.67 2.05
CA LYS A 69 -1.23 13.41 0.80
C LYS A 69 -0.49 12.76 -0.37
N ARG A 70 0.75 12.35 -0.18
CA ARG A 70 1.56 11.73 -1.23
C ARG A 70 1.05 10.34 -1.60
N SER A 71 0.63 9.53 -0.63
CA SER A 71 -0.02 8.24 -0.88
C SER A 71 -1.36 8.39 -1.59
N LEU A 72 -2.16 9.39 -1.22
CA LEU A 72 -3.48 9.61 -1.79
C LEU A 72 -3.44 9.96 -3.29
N VAL A 73 -2.33 10.54 -3.79
CA VAL A 73 -2.14 10.82 -5.21
C VAL A 73 -2.13 9.53 -6.05
N ILE A 74 -1.65 8.41 -5.50
CA ILE A 74 -1.54 7.13 -6.22
C ILE A 74 -2.82 6.31 -6.16
N MET A 75 -3.61 6.48 -5.08
CA MET A 75 -4.87 5.78 -4.85
C MET A 75 -5.84 5.78 -6.05
N PRO A 76 -6.12 6.88 -6.76
CA PRO A 76 -7.06 6.84 -7.90
C PRO A 76 -6.60 5.89 -9.00
N PHE A 77 -5.31 5.78 -9.28
CA PHE A 77 -4.77 4.87 -10.29
C PHE A 77 -4.91 3.41 -9.87
N VAL A 78 -4.60 3.12 -8.60
CA VAL A 78 -4.72 1.77 -8.04
C VAL A 78 -6.19 1.34 -8.03
N VAL A 79 -7.09 2.19 -7.53
CA VAL A 79 -8.53 1.90 -7.47
C VAL A 79 -9.07 1.67 -8.88
N LEU A 80 -8.70 2.51 -9.85
CA LEU A 80 -9.13 2.36 -11.23
C LEU A 80 -8.74 1.01 -11.83
N ILE A 81 -7.54 0.51 -11.54
CA ILE A 81 -7.09 -0.81 -12.05
C ILE A 81 -7.77 -1.94 -11.26
N ALA A 82 -7.84 -1.81 -9.94
CA ALA A 82 -8.27 -2.89 -9.05
C ALA A 82 -9.79 -3.11 -9.07
N ILE A 83 -10.60 -2.06 -9.30
CA ILE A 83 -12.07 -2.11 -9.21
C ILE A 83 -12.69 -3.14 -10.15
N PHE A 84 -12.04 -3.43 -11.28
CA PHE A 84 -12.53 -4.41 -12.26
C PHE A 84 -12.28 -5.87 -11.83
N ILE A 85 -11.29 -6.12 -10.98
CA ILE A 85 -10.84 -7.48 -10.65
C ILE A 85 -11.93 -8.35 -10.00
N PRO A 86 -12.75 -7.86 -9.05
CA PRO A 86 -13.86 -8.63 -8.49
C PRO A 86 -14.88 -9.12 -9.50
N PHE A 87 -15.02 -8.43 -10.64
CA PHE A 87 -16.03 -8.69 -11.66
C PHE A 87 -15.56 -9.62 -12.78
N PHE A 88 -14.26 -9.62 -13.08
CA PHE A 88 -13.70 -10.44 -14.16
C PHE A 88 -13.06 -11.75 -13.69
N LYS A 89 -12.73 -11.87 -12.41
CA LYS A 89 -12.03 -13.05 -11.90
C LYS A 89 -13.00 -14.21 -11.69
N GLU A 90 -12.73 -15.33 -12.37
CA GLU A 90 -13.47 -16.58 -12.19
C GLU A 90 -13.24 -17.20 -10.79
N GLY A 91 -14.27 -17.83 -10.24
CA GLY A 91 -14.22 -18.51 -8.94
C GLY A 91 -15.58 -18.57 -8.26
N GLU A 92 -15.58 -18.84 -6.95
CA GLU A 92 -16.82 -18.89 -6.16
C GLU A 92 -17.54 -17.54 -6.16
N VAL A 93 -18.77 -17.57 -6.67
CA VAL A 93 -19.65 -16.41 -6.76
C VAL A 93 -20.08 -15.99 -5.36
N ALA A 94 -19.66 -14.80 -4.95
CA ALA A 94 -20.10 -14.16 -3.71
C ALA A 94 -21.49 -13.53 -3.87
N GLY A 95 -21.82 -13.10 -5.08
CA GLY A 95 -23.14 -12.58 -5.42
C GLY A 95 -23.24 -12.28 -6.91
N SER A 96 -24.43 -12.48 -7.47
CA SER A 96 -24.75 -12.12 -8.85
C SER A 96 -25.82 -11.03 -8.85
N TYR A 97 -25.54 -9.91 -9.48
CA TYR A 97 -26.48 -8.81 -9.65
C TYR A 97 -26.91 -8.73 -11.12
N ASN A 98 -28.21 -8.87 -11.37
CA ASN A 98 -28.78 -8.63 -12.70
C ASN A 98 -29.07 -7.12 -12.84
N ILE A 99 -28.22 -6.41 -13.58
CA ILE A 99 -28.45 -5.00 -13.91
C ILE A 99 -29.02 -4.96 -15.33
N TRP A 100 -30.35 -4.98 -15.42
CA TRP A 100 -31.16 -4.89 -16.65
C TRP A 100 -30.87 -5.95 -17.73
N LEU A 101 -29.76 -5.82 -18.49
CA LEU A 101 -29.31 -6.74 -19.54
C LEU A 101 -27.95 -7.41 -19.23
N TRP A 102 -27.26 -6.99 -18.17
CA TRP A 102 -25.92 -7.44 -17.82
C TRP A 102 -25.95 -8.25 -16.52
N GLN A 103 -25.37 -9.45 -16.55
CA GLN A 103 -25.13 -10.26 -15.35
C GLN A 103 -23.77 -9.89 -14.76
N VAL A 104 -23.76 -9.07 -13.72
CA VAL A 104 -22.53 -8.70 -13.02
C VAL A 104 -22.32 -9.70 -11.89
N THR A 105 -21.30 -10.53 -12.03
CA THR A 105 -20.94 -11.54 -11.02
C THR A 105 -19.76 -11.02 -10.21
N VAL A 106 -19.85 -11.08 -8.89
CA VAL A 106 -18.76 -10.74 -7.97
C VAL A 106 -18.24 -12.01 -7.33
N THR A 107 -16.92 -12.21 -7.40
CA THR A 107 -16.27 -13.42 -6.93
C THR A 107 -15.50 -13.18 -5.63
N TYR A 108 -15.56 -14.10 -4.67
CA TYR A 108 -14.78 -14.02 -3.42
C TYR A 108 -13.27 -13.91 -3.68
N SER A 109 -12.76 -14.70 -4.64
CA SER A 109 -11.35 -14.69 -5.04
C SER A 109 -10.93 -13.35 -5.67
N GLY A 110 -11.87 -12.63 -6.28
CA GLY A 110 -11.66 -11.31 -6.85
C GLY A 110 -11.68 -10.20 -5.79
N LEU A 111 -12.60 -10.28 -4.82
CA LEU A 111 -12.62 -9.39 -3.65
C LEU A 111 -11.34 -9.50 -2.80
N GLN A 112 -10.83 -10.72 -2.61
CA GLN A 112 -9.56 -10.93 -1.88
C GLN A 112 -8.38 -10.27 -2.59
N VAL A 113 -8.32 -10.35 -3.92
CA VAL A 113 -7.27 -9.69 -4.70
C VAL A 113 -7.43 -8.17 -4.66
N PHE A 114 -8.65 -7.67 -4.81
CA PHE A 114 -8.95 -6.25 -4.70
C PHE A 114 -8.50 -5.66 -3.36
N TRP A 115 -8.91 -6.29 -2.25
CA TRP A 115 -8.48 -5.90 -0.90
C TRP A 115 -6.96 -5.91 -0.77
N ASN A 116 -6.30 -6.96 -1.26
CA ASN A 116 -4.85 -7.09 -1.18
C ASN A 116 -4.10 -6.05 -1.99
N ILE A 117 -4.62 -5.64 -3.15
CA ILE A 117 -4.04 -4.56 -3.93
C ILE A 117 -4.18 -3.23 -3.18
N LEU A 118 -5.37 -2.95 -2.63
CA LEU A 118 -5.60 -1.73 -1.84
C LEU A 118 -4.73 -1.68 -0.58
N ALA A 119 -4.55 -2.80 0.12
CA ALA A 119 -3.71 -2.87 1.32
C ALA A 119 -2.21 -2.69 1.02
N LYS A 120 -1.77 -2.94 -0.22
CA LYS A 120 -0.37 -2.83 -0.65
C LYS A 120 -0.05 -1.52 -1.38
N ALA A 121 -1.05 -0.67 -1.61
CA ALA A 121 -0.95 0.61 -2.30
C ALA A 121 -0.56 1.75 -1.36
#